data_AF-A0A2G4K5K2-F1
#
_entry.id   AF-A0A2G4K5K2-F1
#
_cell.length_a   1.000
_cell.length_b   1.000
_cell.length_c   1.000
_cell.angle_alpha   90.00
_cell.angle_beta   90.00
_cell.angle_gamma   90.00
#
_symmetry.space_group_name_H-M   'P 1'
#
loop_
_entity.id
_entity.type
_entity.pdbx_description
1 polymer ?
#
loop_
_entity_poly.entity_id
_entity_poly.type
_entity_poly.pdbx_seq_one_letter_code
_entity_poly.pdbx_strand_id
1 'polypeptide(L)' 'MQVFTFFCVESDGSVPRFDVTPCADDRAARARAFELLDMHRRCDFVEVWRGSQRAFDVSAQAAAA' A
#
# COMPACT_ATOMS: atom_id res chain seq x y z
N MET A 1 -3.59 14.85 9.15
CA MET A 1 -4.45 13.66 8.98
C MET A 1 -5.12 13.74 7.63
N GLN A 2 -4.89 12.76 6.76
CA GLN A 2 -5.47 12.67 5.41
C GLN A 2 -5.86 11.21 5.13
N VAL A 3 -6.86 11.00 4.26
CA VAL A 3 -7.31 9.65 3.88
C VAL A 3 -6.41 9.12 2.76
N PHE A 4 -5.91 7.90 2.93
CA PHE A 4 -5.14 7.16 1.94
C PHE A 4 -5.89 5.92 1.50
N THR A 5 -5.75 5.56 0.23
CA THR A 5 -6.24 4.31 -0.33
C THR A 5 -5.05 3.42 -0.69
N PHE A 6 -5.11 2.16 -0.29
CA PHE A 6 -4.06 1.17 -0.47
C PHE A 6 -4.59 0.07 -1.38
N PHE A 7 -4.00 -0.14 -2.55
CA PHE A 7 -4.37 -1.22 -3.45
C PHE A 7 -3.30 -2.29 -3.40
N CYS A 8 -3.67 -3.50 -2.98
CA CYS A 8 -2.75 -4.63 -2.95
C CYS A 8 -2.74 -5.29 -4.33
N VAL A 9 -1.62 -5.20 -5.05
CA VAL A 9 -1.49 -5.62 -6.45
C VAL A 9 -0.73 -6.96 -6.52
N GLU A 10 -1.29 -7.95 -7.21
CA GLU A 10 -0.61 -9.21 -7.54
C GLU A 10 0.15 -9.08 -8.88
N SER A 11 1.05 -10.02 -9.18
CA SER A 11 1.93 -10.01 -10.36
C SER A 11 1.20 -9.94 -11.70
N ASP A 12 -0.05 -10.40 -11.75
CA ASP A 12 -0.91 -10.33 -12.94
C ASP A 12 -1.61 -8.97 -13.09
N GLY A 13 -1.34 -8.02 -12.18
CA GLY A 13 -1.95 -6.69 -12.14
C GLY A 13 -3.33 -6.68 -11.47
N SER A 14 -3.84 -7.82 -10.98
CA SER A 14 -5.10 -7.87 -10.27
C SER A 14 -5.01 -7.19 -8.90
N VAL A 15 -6.13 -6.61 -8.46
CA VAL A 15 -6.25 -5.91 -7.17
C VAL A 15 -7.35 -6.58 -6.35
N PRO A 16 -7.09 -7.76 -5.74
CA PRO A 16 -8.11 -8.50 -5.01
C PRO A 16 -8.50 -7.81 -3.69
N ARG A 17 -7.69 -6.87 -3.20
CA ARG A 17 -7.90 -6.20 -1.91
C ARG A 17 -7.51 -4.73 -1.98
N PHE A 18 -8.28 -3.93 -1.27
CA PHE A 18 -7.92 -2.55 -0.97
C PHE A 18 -8.28 -2.18 0.47
N ASP A 19 -7.56 -1.21 1.01
CA ASP A 19 -7.81 -0.62 2.33
C ASP A 19 -7.94 0.90 2.19
N VAL A 20 -8.74 1.52 3.05
CA VAL A 20 -8.90 2.99 3.09
C VAL A 20 -8.75 3.43 4.53
N THR A 21 -7.63 4.08 4.83
CA THR A 21 -7.26 4.41 6.21
C THR A 21 -6.78 5.86 6.31
N PRO A 22 -7.27 6.64 7.29
CA PRO A 22 -6.66 7.93 7.62
C PRO A 22 -5.26 7.75 8.20
N CYS A 23 -4.27 8.47 7.63
CA CYS A 23 -2.91 8.51 8.15
C CYS A 23 -2.51 9.95 8.51
N ALA A 24 -1.59 10.08 9.46
CA ALA A 24 -1.07 11.39 9.87
C ALA A 24 -0.25 12.04 8.76
N ASP A 25 0.61 11.25 8.11
CA ASP A 25 1.56 11.63 7.06
C ASP A 25 1.92 10.42 6.17
N ASP A 26 2.83 10.63 5.20
CA ASP A 26 3.30 9.59 4.28
C ASP A 26 4.12 8.48 4.95
N ARG A 27 4.77 8.77 6.08
CA ARG A 27 5.52 7.75 6.83
C ARG A 27 4.56 6.77 7.49
N ALA A 28 3.47 7.27 8.09
CA ALA A 28 2.41 6.44 8.64
C ALA A 28 1.70 5.62 7.55
N ALA A 29 1.43 6.22 6.39
CA ALA A 29 0.86 5.50 5.24
C ALA A 29 1.82 4.41 4.73
N ARG A 30 3.12 4.68 4.66
CA ARG A 30 4.12 3.68 4.28
C ARG A 30 4.17 2.51 5.25
N ALA A 31 4.13 2.76 6.56
CA ALA A 31 4.06 1.71 7.56
C ALA A 31 2.81 0.83 7.38
N ARG A 32 1.64 1.47 7.17
CA ARG A 32 0.39 0.75 6.90
C ARG A 32 0.46 -0.12 5.64
N ALA A 33 1.11 0.39 4.59
CA ALA A 33 1.28 -0.35 3.35
C ALA A 33 2.17 -1.60 3.53
N PHE A 34 3.21 -1.53 4.36
CA PHE A 34 4.01 -2.71 4.73
C PHE A 34 3.23 -3.72 5.58
N GLU A 35 2.41 -3.26 6.54
CA GLU A 35 1.51 -4.16 7.27
C GLU A 35 0.58 -4.92 6.33
N LEU A 36 0.03 -4.26 5.30
CA LEU A 36 -0.82 -4.89 4.31
C LEU A 36 -0.07 -5.94 3.47
N LEU A 37 1.19 -5.69 3.11
CA LEU A 37 2.04 -6.69 2.44
C LEU A 37 2.28 -7.92 3.34
N ASP A 38 2.58 -7.71 4.62
CA ASP A 38 2.79 -8.79 5.58
C ASP A 38 1.52 -9.63 5.79
N MET A 39 0.36 -8.96 5.88
CA MET A 39 -0.96 -9.60 5.99
C MET A 39 -1.37 -10.33 4.70
N HIS A 40 -0.90 -9.89 3.55
CA HIS A 40 -1.32 -10.38 2.23
C HIS A 40 -0.13 -10.74 1.35
N ARG A 41 0.58 -11.82 1.72
CA ARG A 41 1.81 -12.29 1.02
C ARG A 41 1.68 -12.62 -0.47
N ARG A 42 0.46 -12.70 -1.02
CA ARG A 42 0.23 -12.85 -2.47
C ARG A 42 0.39 -11.53 -3.23
N CYS A 43 0.35 -10.42 -2.53
CA CYS A 43 0.46 -9.10 -3.11
C CYS A 43 1.95 -8.75 -3.24
N ASP A 44 2.38 -8.44 -4.44
CA ASP A 44 3.78 -8.15 -4.75
C ASP A 44 4.16 -6.73 -4.33
N PHE A 45 3.21 -5.79 -4.49
CA PHE A 45 3.34 -4.42 -4.05
C PHE A 45 1.99 -3.83 -3.64
N VAL A 46 2.05 -2.74 -2.88
CA VAL A 46 0.89 -1.93 -2.51
C VAL A 46 1.04 -0.55 -3.14
N GLU A 47 0.06 -0.15 -3.95
CA GLU A 47 -0.05 1.23 -4.43
C GLU A 47 -0.74 2.08 -3.38
N VAL A 48 -0.15 3.23 -3.07
CA VAL A 48 -0.68 4.17 -2.09
C VAL A 48 -1.15 5.43 -2.80
N TRP A 49 -2.41 5.77 -2.60
CA TRP A 49 -3.09 6.88 -3.25
C TRP A 49 -3.60 7.88 -2.22
N ARG A 50 -3.59 9.16 -2.61
CA ARG A 50 -4.17 10.27 -1.85
C ARG A 50 -5.19 10.96 -2.75
N GLY A 51 -6.46 10.59 -2.58
CA GLY A 51 -7.50 10.96 -3.53
C GLY A 51 -7.22 10.36 -4.92
N SER A 52 -7.15 11.19 -5.95
CA SER A 52 -6.85 10.78 -7.33
C SER A 52 -5.37 10.75 -7.67
N GLN A 53 -4.48 11.12 -6.74
CA GLN A 53 -3.04 11.13 -6.98
C GLN A 53 -2.38 9.88 -6.39
N ARG A 54 -1.63 9.15 -7.22
CA ARG A 54 -0.72 8.10 -6.74
C ARG A 54 0.44 8.77 -6.00
N ALA A 55 0.57 8.48 -4.71
CA ALA A 55 1.59 9.08 -3.85
C ALA A 55 2.92 8.32 -3.96
N PHE A 56 2.89 7.01 -3.76
CA PHE A 56 4.04 6.10 -3.86
C PHE A 56 3.57 4.65 -3.89
N ASP A 57 4.49 3.71 -4.04
CA ASP A 57 4.27 2.28 -3.81
C ASP A 57 5.29 1.71 -2.83
N VAL A 58 4.97 0.54 -2.28
CA VAL A 58 5.87 -0.29 -1.49
C VAL A 58 5.86 -1.70 -2.05
N SER A 59 7.02 -2.32 -2.21
CA SER A 59 7.14 -3.70 -2.68
C SER A 59 7.64 -4.62 -1.58
N ALA A 60 7.24 -5.90 -1.64
CA ALA A 60 7.71 -6.92 -0.70
C ALA A 60 9.24 -7.09 -0.76
N GLN A 61 9.88 -6.84 -1.91
CA GLN A 61 11.34 -6.91 -2.07
C GLN A 61 12.09 -5.75 -1.40
N ALA A 62 11.47 -4.58 -1.22
CA ALA A 62 12.12 -3.42 -0.61
C ALA A 62 12.18 -3.50 0.94
N ALA A 63 11.44 -4.40 1.58
CA ALA A 63 11.42 -4.55 3.04
C ALA A 63 12.67 -5.29 3.60
N ALA A 64 13.56 -5.80 2.73
CA ALA A 64 14.70 -6.63 3.11
C ALA A 64 16.08 -5.91 3.04
N ALA A 65 16.11 -4.58 2.92
CA ALA A 65 17.34 -3.78 2.78
C ALA A 65 17.61 -2.86 3.99
#